data_AF-A0A6P0TVW5-F1
#
_entry.id   AF-A0A6P0TVW5-F1
#
_cell.length_a   1.000
_cell.length_b   1.000
_cell.length_c   1.000
_cell.angle_alpha   90.00
_cell.angle_beta   90.00
_cell.angle_gamma   90.00
#
_symmetry.space_group_name_H-M   'P 1'
#
loop_
_entity.id
_entity.type
_entity.pdbx_description
1 polymer ?
#
loop_
_entity_poly.entity_id
_entity_poly.type
_entity_poly.pdbx_seq_one_letter_code
_entity_poly.pdbx_strand_id
1 'polypeptide(L)'
;MTIIGTREAAFLLGICCQRVRVLLSQGRIKGAYKHKGFWQIPLYNRMPVVIPGKRGPQGVWCKGLRQAPTRIHVNQRKIKANIDTPRPKGTGILKQSKAGFLKA
;
A
#
# COMPACT_ATOMS: atom_id res chain seq x y z
N MET A 1 20.56 -16.50 -22.63
CA MET A 1 19.45 -15.85 -21.91
C MET A 1 18.19 -16.66 -22.16
N THR A 2 17.55 -17.18 -21.11
CA THR A 2 16.29 -17.92 -21.25
C THR A 2 15.14 -16.92 -21.25
N ILE A 3 14.27 -17.04 -22.25
CA ILE A 3 13.09 -16.20 -22.40
C ILE A 3 11.88 -17.07 -22.17
N ILE A 4 10.94 -16.57 -21.37
CA ILE A 4 9.75 -17.31 -20.97
C ILE A 4 8.47 -16.54 -21.30
N GLY A 5 7.36 -17.27 -21.36
CA GLY A 5 6.04 -16.71 -21.56
C GLY A 5 5.40 -16.17 -20.29
N THR A 6 4.20 -15.58 -20.44
CA THR A 6 3.45 -15.01 -19.30
C THR A 6 3.03 -16.07 -18.28
N ARG A 7 2.67 -17.28 -18.74
CA ARG A 7 2.24 -18.39 -17.87
C ARG A 7 3.38 -18.90 -16.99
N GLU A 8 4.55 -19.11 -17.57
CA GLU A 8 5.75 -19.55 -16.85
C GLU A 8 6.20 -18.48 -15.86
N ALA A 9 6.14 -17.20 -16.26
CA ALA A 9 6.48 -16.10 -15.36
C ALA A 9 5.52 -16.01 -14.17
N ALA A 10 4.22 -16.25 -14.39
CA ALA A 10 3.21 -16.31 -13.34
C ALA A 10 3.51 -17.43 -12.32
N PHE A 11 3.88 -18.61 -12.80
CA PHE A 11 4.27 -19.73 -11.97
C PHE A 11 5.51 -19.42 -11.11
N LEU A 12 6.56 -18.85 -11.72
CA LEU A 12 7.79 -18.49 -11.01
C LEU A 12 7.62 -17.37 -9.98
N LEU A 13 6.74 -16.41 -10.25
CA LEU A 13 6.48 -15.28 -9.35
C LEU A 13 5.42 -15.59 -8.28
N GLY A 14 4.72 -16.73 -8.38
CA GLY A 14 3.63 -17.08 -7.46
C GLY A 14 2.43 -16.14 -7.53
N ILE A 15 2.17 -15.53 -8.70
CA ILE A 15 1.05 -14.58 -8.91
C ILE A 15 0.20 -14.99 -10.11
N CYS A 16 -1.04 -14.52 -10.17
CA CYS A 16 -1.92 -14.83 -11.29
C CYS A 16 -1.45 -14.19 -12.62
N CYS A 17 -1.74 -14.84 -13.75
CA CYS A 17 -1.38 -14.34 -15.09
C CYS A 17 -1.93 -12.93 -15.37
N GLN A 18 -3.09 -12.58 -14.82
CA GLN A 18 -3.66 -11.24 -14.92
C GLN A 18 -2.76 -10.20 -14.25
N ARG A 19 -2.22 -10.50 -13.07
CA ARG A 19 -1.30 -9.60 -12.38
C ARG A 19 0.00 -9.42 -13.15
N VAL A 20 0.54 -10.49 -13.75
CA VAL A 20 1.72 -10.40 -14.64
C VAL A 20 1.44 -9.46 -15.81
N ARG A 21 0.28 -9.57 -16.47
CA ARG A 21 -0.12 -8.64 -17.56
C ARG A 21 -0.19 -7.18 -17.11
N VAL A 22 -0.68 -6.92 -15.89
CA VAL A 22 -0.69 -5.57 -15.30
C VAL A 22 0.74 -5.07 -15.04
N LEU A 23 1.66 -5.92 -14.58
CA LEU A 23 3.05 -5.52 -14.39
C LEU A 23 3.75 -5.24 -15.74
N LEU A 24 3.44 -6.02 -16.77
CA LEU A 24 3.95 -5.83 -18.13
C LEU A 24 3.43 -4.53 -18.74
N SER A 25 2.13 -4.23 -18.60
CA SER A 25 1.57 -2.95 -19.09
C SER A 25 2.15 -1.74 -18.37
N GLN A 26 2.54 -1.91 -17.09
CA GLN A 26 3.21 -0.88 -16.30
C GLN A 26 4.73 -0.78 -16.58
N GLY A 27 5.30 -1.65 -17.44
CA GLY A 27 6.74 -1.68 -17.70
C GLY A 27 7.58 -2.11 -16.49
N ARG A 28 6.98 -2.87 -15.57
CA ARG A 28 7.60 -3.25 -14.29
C ARG A 28 8.34 -4.58 -14.31
N ILE A 29 8.32 -5.33 -15.41
CA ILE A 29 9.12 -6.54 -15.56
C ILE A 29 10.38 -6.20 -16.37
N LYS A 30 11.56 -6.39 -15.76
CA LYS A 30 12.83 -5.94 -16.33
C LYS A 30 13.10 -6.63 -17.68
N GLY A 31 13.30 -5.83 -18.73
CA GLY A 31 13.68 -6.32 -20.06
C GLY A 31 12.58 -7.11 -20.80
N ALA A 32 11.34 -7.06 -20.33
CA ALA A 32 10.22 -7.68 -21.04
C ALA A 32 9.84 -6.86 -22.29
N TYR A 33 9.57 -7.56 -23.39
CA TYR A 33 9.19 -6.94 -24.66
C TYR A 33 8.12 -7.77 -25.38
N LYS A 34 7.44 -7.18 -26.37
CA LYS A 34 6.48 -7.90 -27.21
C LYS A 34 7.16 -8.42 -28.47
N HIS A 35 6.94 -9.70 -28.78
CA HIS A 35 7.33 -10.32 -30.04
C HIS A 35 6.14 -11.09 -30.61
N LYS A 36 5.73 -10.76 -31.84
CA LYS A 36 4.60 -11.40 -32.53
C LYS A 36 3.31 -11.44 -31.69
N GLY A 37 3.02 -10.37 -30.94
CA GLY A 37 1.84 -10.25 -30.08
C GLY A 37 1.98 -10.88 -28.68
N PHE A 38 3.01 -11.68 -28.44
CA PHE A 38 3.25 -12.32 -27.14
C PHE A 38 4.33 -11.58 -26.33
N TRP A 39 4.18 -11.59 -25.01
CA TRP A 39 5.20 -11.07 -24.11
C TRP A 39 6.32 -12.08 -23.95
N GLN A 40 7.54 -11.60 -24.21
CA GLN A 40 8.80 -12.28 -23.98
C GLN A 40 9.41 -11.72 -22.71
N ILE A 41 9.63 -12.57 -21.71
CA ILE A 41 10.12 -12.17 -20.39
C ILE A 41 11.50 -12.82 -20.17
N PRO A 42 12.59 -12.03 -20.06
CA PRO A 42 13.91 -12.59 -19.79
C PRO A 42 14.04 -12.99 -18.32
N LEU A 43 14.72 -14.11 -18.09
CA LEU A 43 15.11 -14.55 -16.76
C LEU A 43 16.47 -13.99 -16.36
N TYR A 44 16.55 -13.46 -15.13
CA TYR A 44 17.81 -13.11 -14.47
C TYR A 44 18.00 -14.09 -13.31
N ASN A 45 19.09 -14.85 -13.30
CA ASN A 45 19.35 -15.87 -12.30
C ASN A 45 18.16 -16.85 -12.10
N ARG A 46 17.56 -17.30 -13.21
CA ARG A 46 16.38 -18.20 -13.26
C ARG A 46 15.05 -17.62 -12.76
N MET A 47 14.99 -16.33 -12.39
CA MET A 47 13.74 -15.67 -11.99
C MET A 47 13.44 -14.40 -12.80
N PRO A 48 12.15 -14.09 -13.08
CA PRO A 48 11.75 -12.78 -13.58
C PRO A 48 11.96 -11.72 -12.49
N VAL A 49 12.49 -10.56 -12.86
CA VAL A 49 12.72 -9.46 -11.92
C VAL A 49 11.63 -8.40 -12.07
N VAL A 50 10.88 -8.16 -10.99
CA VAL A 50 9.85 -7.14 -10.91
C VAL A 50 10.39 -5.88 -10.23
N ILE A 51 10.31 -4.75 -10.93
CA ILE A 51 10.70 -3.44 -10.43
C ILE A 51 9.62 -2.95 -9.46
N PRO A 52 9.98 -2.47 -8.25
CA PRO A 52 9.02 -1.95 -7.29
C PRO A 52 8.26 -0.74 -7.85
N GLY A 53 7.03 -0.54 -7.34
CA GLY A 53 6.20 0.59 -7.74
C GLY A 53 6.69 1.88 -7.08
N LYS A 54 6.42 3.03 -7.71
CA LYS A 54 6.83 4.35 -7.20
C LYS A 54 5.84 4.99 -6.22
N ARG A 55 4.68 4.38 -5.96
CA ARG A 55 3.58 5.06 -5.26
C ARG A 55 3.81 5.09 -3.75
N GLY A 56 3.96 6.30 -3.22
CA GLY A 56 4.02 6.61 -1.79
C GLY A 56 5.33 6.20 -1.12
N PRO A 57 5.62 6.76 0.07
CA PRO A 57 6.69 6.24 0.90
C PRO A 57 6.39 4.78 1.27
N GLN A 58 7.43 3.96 1.36
CA GLN A 58 7.29 2.59 1.87
C GLN A 58 6.70 2.65 3.28
N GLY A 59 5.66 1.84 3.55
CA GLY A 59 5.02 1.80 4.85
C GLY A 59 6.05 1.56 5.96
N VAL A 60 6.14 2.48 6.92
CA VAL A 60 7.08 2.42 8.06
C VAL A 60 6.47 1.77 9.30
N TRP A 61 5.20 1.37 9.24
CA TRP A 61 4.50 0.77 10.36
C TRP A 61 5.19 -0.52 10.82
N CYS A 62 5.57 -0.59 12.10
CA CYS A 62 6.18 -1.76 12.74
C CYS A 62 7.45 -2.33 12.05
N LYS A 63 8.31 -1.49 11.43
CA LYS A 63 9.58 -1.97 10.85
C LYS A 63 10.56 -2.55 11.88
N GLY A 64 10.44 -2.17 13.16
CA GLY A 64 11.21 -2.76 14.25
C GLY A 64 10.44 -3.89 14.93
N LEU A 65 11.13 -5.01 15.21
CA LEU A 65 10.62 -6.03 16.12
C LEU A 65 10.35 -5.37 17.48
N ARG A 66 9.13 -5.52 17.98
CA ARG A 66 8.77 -5.00 19.32
C ARG A 66 9.54 -5.82 20.35
N GLN A 67 10.47 -5.18 21.05
CA GLN A 67 11.24 -5.85 22.12
C GLN A 67 10.41 -6.08 23.38
N ALA A 68 9.34 -5.31 23.57
CA ALA A 68 8.46 -5.39 24.72
C ALA A 68 7.00 -5.12 24.32
N PRO A 69 6.02 -5.63 25.08
CA PRO A 69 4.62 -5.32 24.88
C PRO A 69 4.35 -3.83 25.10
N THR A 70 3.60 -3.21 24.20
CA THR A 70 3.13 -1.82 24.36
C THR A 70 2.12 -1.77 25.51
N ARG A 71 2.52 -1.21 26.66
CA ARG A 71 1.63 -0.97 27.79
C ARG A 71 1.01 0.42 27.68
N ILE A 72 -0.29 0.47 27.41
CA ILE A 72 -1.07 1.71 27.41
C ILE A 72 -1.64 1.90 28.81
N HIS A 73 -1.17 2.93 29.52
CA HIS A 73 -1.76 3.32 30.80
C HIS A 73 -2.94 4.24 30.54
N VAL A 74 -4.12 3.79 30.92
CA VAL A 74 -5.35 4.53 30.72
C VAL A 74 -5.79 5.12 32.05
N ASN A 75 -6.20 6.39 32.06
CA ASN A 75 -6.76 7.02 33.25
C ASN A 75 -8.19 6.52 33.50
N GLN A 76 -8.29 5.40 34.22
CA GLN A 76 -9.57 4.75 34.51
C GLN A 76 -10.57 5.66 35.23
N ARG A 77 -10.10 6.59 36.07
CA ARG A 77 -10.97 7.52 36.80
C ARG A 77 -11.71 8.45 35.85
N LYS A 78 -10.99 9.02 34.87
CA LYS A 78 -11.60 9.86 33.82
C LYS A 78 -12.54 9.07 32.91
N ILE A 79 -12.22 7.82 32.59
CA ILE A 79 -13.12 6.96 31.79
C ILE A 79 -14.43 6.71 32.51
N LYS A 80 -14.38 6.33 33.79
CA LYS A 80 -15.59 6.10 34.59
C LYS A 80 -16.46 7.36 34.65
N ALA A 81 -15.87 8.51 34.96
CA ALA A 81 -16.58 9.78 34.98
C ALA A 81 -17.25 10.13 33.64
N ASN A 82 -16.58 9.85 32.50
CA ASN A 82 -17.13 10.09 31.18
C ASN A 82 -18.24 9.11 30.77
N ILE A 83 -18.28 7.90 31.36
CA ILE A 83 -19.36 6.92 31.14
C ILE A 83 -20.64 7.42 31.82
N ASP A 84 -20.52 7.97 33.02
CA ASP A 84 -21.64 8.46 33.81
C ASP A 84 -22.19 9.80 33.31
N THR A 85 -21.38 10.58 32.59
CA THR A 85 -21.88 11.77 31.89
C THR A 85 -22.65 11.37 30.63
N PRO A 86 -23.94 11.75 30.48
CA PRO A 86 -24.65 11.55 29.23
C PRO A 86 -23.88 12.24 28.10
N ARG A 87 -23.75 11.57 26.95
CA ARG A 87 -23.15 12.21 25.76
C ARG A 87 -23.86 13.53 25.53
N PRO A 88 -23.13 14.65 25.34
CA PRO A 88 -23.76 15.90 24.98
C PRO A 88 -24.63 15.66 23.75
N LYS A 89 -25.93 15.92 23.86
CA LYS A 89 -26.86 15.83 22.73
C LYS A 89 -26.38 16.84 21.68
N GLY A 90 -25.89 16.31 20.57
CA GLY A 90 -25.49 17.00 19.34
C GLY A 90 -25.29 18.52 19.45
N THR A 91 -24.09 18.95 19.86
CA THR A 91 -23.58 20.21 19.32
C THR A 91 -23.08 19.89 17.92
N GLY A 92 -23.75 20.46 16.92
CA GLY A 92 -23.45 20.25 15.52
C GLY A 92 -21.97 20.46 15.24
N ILE A 93 -21.47 19.70 14.25
CA ILE A 93 -20.18 19.95 13.63
C ILE A 93 -20.19 21.42 13.17
N LEU A 94 -19.57 22.32 13.95
CA LEU A 94 -19.18 23.62 13.46
C LEU A 94 -18.12 23.34 12.40
N LYS A 95 -18.58 23.22 11.14
CA LYS A 95 -17.72 23.34 9.98
C LYS A 95 -16.96 24.64 10.16
N GLN A 96 -15.64 24.58 10.27
CA GLN A 96 -14.79 25.76 10.18
C GLN A 96 -15.13 26.45 8.84
N SER A 97 -15.86 27.57 8.89
CA SER A 97 -16.02 28.43 7.73
C SER A 97 -14.70 29.15 7.50
N LYS A 98 -14.22 29.10 6.25
CA LYS A 98 -13.07 29.85 5.75
C LYS A 98 -13.22 31.32 6.17
N ALA A 99 -12.23 31.83 6.91
CA ALA A 99 -12.07 33.25 7.14
C ALA A 99 -12.03 33.99 5.79
N GLY A 100 -12.94 34.96 5.64
CA GLY A 100 -13.00 35.85 4.49
C GLY A 100 -11.75 36.73 4.42
N PHE A 101 -11.25 36.86 3.20
CA PHE A 101 -10.16 37.72 2.78
C PHE A 101 -10.55 39.19 3.04
N LEU A 102 -9.81 39.90 3.89
CA LEU A 102 -9.89 41.37 3.96
C LEU A 102 -9.45 41.94 2.61
N LYS A 103 -10.30 42.73 1.97
CA LYS A 103 -9.87 43.69 0.96
C LYS A 103 -9.62 45.03 1.66
N ALA A 104 -8.44 45.57 1.43
CA ALA A 104 -8.12 46.98 1.62
C ALA A 104 -8.84 47.84 0.58
#